data_AF-A0ABD3N9I1-F1
#
_entry.id   AF-A0ABD3N9I1-F1
#
_cell.length_a   1.000
_cell.length_b   1.000
_cell.length_c   1.000
_cell.angle_alpha   90.00
_cell.angle_beta   90.00
_cell.angle_gamma   90.00
#
_symmetry.space_group_name_H-M   'P 1'
#
loop_
_entity.id
_entity.type
_entity.pdbx_description
1 polymer ?
#
loop_
_entity_poly.entity_id
_entity_poly.type
_entity_poly.pdbx_seq_one_letter_code
_entity_poly.pdbx_strand_id
1 'polypeptide(L)'
;MTENNHVHIITMGGTIDKDYPRLTSGYAFEFGEEAAASRILKNHPNLGLTYEITSVCSKDSQEIDDDDRKKLMLEIRRIVGSTNGGTESSKIRIVVTHGTDTMIETAKYVQKQLRDDSPGSMQISIAFTGATKPERFVDSDAAFNLGSAISLTAVHHKGISVMICMNGNVAPADQCGRHENGVFSRVSNPQLPGAGNDNIDPPCDIVAAPAHAKEYRKGSWVCTAKYRSQQYTCKHPGCKKQIRTCCACELGYWLCTSHNIMQHAVAKASAHA
;
A
#
# COMPACT_ATOMS: atom_id res chain seq x y z
N MET A 1 11.00 -5.48 28.37
CA MET A 1 10.71 -5.45 26.93
C MET A 1 9.94 -4.18 26.65
N THR A 2 10.37 -3.35 25.71
CA THR A 2 9.72 -2.07 25.40
C THR A 2 8.31 -2.33 24.86
N GLU A 3 7.30 -1.65 25.41
CA GLU A 3 5.85 -1.89 25.22
C GLU A 3 5.32 -1.82 23.78
N ASN A 4 6.14 -1.53 22.77
CA ASN A 4 5.72 -1.29 21.38
C ASN A 4 6.28 -2.28 20.34
N ASN A 5 6.74 -3.47 20.77
CA ASN A 5 7.34 -4.48 19.87
C ASN A 5 6.44 -5.71 19.61
N HIS A 6 5.13 -5.56 19.74
CA HIS A 6 4.17 -6.60 19.35
C HIS A 6 3.76 -6.47 17.87
N VAL A 7 3.57 -7.58 17.17
CA VAL A 7 3.12 -7.61 15.76
C VAL A 7 1.99 -8.62 15.59
N HIS A 8 0.86 -8.17 15.06
CA HIS A 8 -0.21 -9.06 14.62
C HIS A 8 0.08 -9.52 13.19
N ILE A 9 -0.01 -10.81 12.93
CA ILE A 9 0.20 -11.39 11.61
C ILE A 9 -1.10 -12.03 11.18
N ILE A 10 -1.70 -11.53 10.11
CA ILE A 10 -2.94 -12.06 9.56
C ILE A 10 -2.62 -12.85 8.30
N THR A 11 -3.05 -14.11 8.22
CA THR A 11 -2.74 -14.98 7.08
C THR A 11 -3.96 -15.21 6.21
N MET A 12 -3.77 -15.11 4.89
CA MET A 12 -4.80 -15.33 3.88
C MET A 12 -4.49 -16.49 2.92
N GLY A 13 -3.38 -17.20 3.13
CA GLY A 13 -2.86 -18.22 2.24
C GLY A 13 -1.94 -17.65 1.16
N GLY A 14 -2.18 -18.04 -0.09
CA GLY A 14 -1.29 -17.77 -1.23
C GLY A 14 -0.05 -18.64 -1.25
N THR A 15 0.81 -18.41 -2.25
CA THR A 15 2.01 -19.24 -2.48
C THR A 15 2.90 -19.38 -1.26
N ILE A 16 3.02 -18.36 -0.41
CA ILE A 16 3.84 -18.41 0.81
C ILE A 16 3.44 -19.56 1.76
N ASP A 17 2.15 -19.86 1.88
CA ASP A 17 1.59 -20.87 2.78
C ASP A 17 1.39 -22.25 2.12
N LYS A 18 1.71 -22.39 0.82
CA LYS A 18 1.66 -23.67 0.13
C LYS A 18 2.66 -24.66 0.76
N ASP A 19 2.23 -25.90 0.89
CA ASP A 19 2.97 -27.02 1.47
C ASP A 19 2.95 -28.21 0.50
N TYR A 20 3.87 -29.14 0.69
CA TYR A 20 3.92 -30.36 -0.10
C TYR A 20 2.61 -31.15 0.08
N PRO A 21 2.09 -31.78 -0.99
CA PRO A 21 0.90 -32.61 -0.92
C PRO A 21 1.08 -33.71 0.13
N ARG A 22 0.08 -33.91 0.99
CA ARG A 22 0.11 -34.94 2.05
C ARG A 22 0.02 -36.36 1.51
N LEU A 23 -0.56 -36.53 0.32
CA LEU A 23 -0.69 -37.81 -0.37
C LEU A 23 0.23 -37.85 -1.59
N THR A 24 0.95 -38.95 -1.78
CA THR A 24 1.88 -39.16 -2.91
C THR A 24 1.19 -39.11 -4.29
N SER A 25 -0.13 -39.24 -4.34
CA SER A 25 -0.97 -39.12 -5.54
C SER A 25 -1.52 -37.70 -5.79
N GLY A 26 -1.31 -36.76 -4.86
CA GLY A 26 -1.65 -35.35 -5.03
C GLY A 26 -0.53 -34.65 -5.80
N TYR A 27 -0.82 -34.16 -7.01
CA TYR A 27 0.14 -33.39 -7.81
C TYR A 27 0.11 -31.88 -7.50
N ALA A 28 -0.87 -31.39 -6.74
CA ALA A 28 -1.04 -29.98 -6.40
C ALA A 28 -0.54 -29.68 -4.98
N PHE A 29 0.15 -28.55 -4.80
CA PHE A 29 0.48 -28.03 -3.47
C PHE A 29 -0.80 -27.71 -2.69
N GLU A 30 -0.80 -28.00 -1.39
CA GLU A 30 -1.94 -27.78 -0.49
C GLU A 30 -1.60 -26.71 0.54
N PHE A 31 -2.59 -26.12 1.21
CA PHE A 31 -2.33 -25.32 2.39
C PHE A 31 -2.07 -26.22 3.60
N GLY A 32 -0.95 -25.99 4.29
CA GLY A 32 -0.59 -26.68 5.52
C GLY A 32 -1.48 -26.25 6.71
N GLU A 33 -1.46 -27.05 7.78
CA GLU A 33 -2.19 -26.73 9.03
C GLU A 33 -1.55 -25.55 9.78
N GLU A 34 -0.23 -25.39 9.64
CA GLU A 34 0.52 -24.28 10.22
C GLU A 34 0.77 -23.21 9.15
N ALA A 35 0.67 -21.93 9.50
CA ALA A 35 1.06 -20.84 8.61
C ALA A 35 2.59 -20.75 8.46
N ALA A 36 3.06 -20.36 7.28
CA ALA A 36 4.47 -20.10 7.00
C ALA A 36 5.08 -19.12 8.00
N ALA A 37 4.34 -18.07 8.38
CA ALA A 37 4.80 -17.11 9.38
C ALA A 37 5.11 -17.76 10.74
N SER A 38 4.31 -18.74 11.16
CA SER A 38 4.55 -19.48 12.40
C SER A 38 5.83 -20.31 12.29
N ARG A 39 6.00 -21.06 11.20
CA ARG A 39 7.21 -21.87 10.97
C ARG A 39 8.47 -21.02 10.93
N ILE A 40 8.45 -19.91 10.18
CA ILE A 40 9.58 -18.99 10.07
C ILE A 40 9.94 -18.44 11.45
N LEU A 41 8.97 -17.89 12.19
CA LEU A 41 9.26 -17.19 13.44
C LEU A 41 9.64 -18.13 14.60
N LYS A 42 9.05 -19.32 14.70
CA LYS A 42 9.41 -20.31 15.74
C LYS A 42 10.87 -20.77 15.63
N ASN A 43 11.43 -20.76 14.42
CA ASN A 43 12.81 -21.17 14.18
C ASN A 43 13.86 -20.09 14.55
N HIS A 44 13.43 -18.93 15.03
CA HIS A 44 14.32 -17.83 15.40
C HIS A 44 14.28 -17.54 16.92
N PRO A 45 15.28 -17.98 17.71
CA PRO A 45 15.25 -17.86 19.17
C PRO A 45 15.44 -16.43 19.69
N ASN A 46 16.00 -15.51 18.89
CA ASN A 46 16.37 -14.15 19.31
C ASN A 46 15.62 -13.06 18.53
N LEU A 47 14.31 -13.22 18.33
CA LEU A 47 13.50 -12.26 17.56
C LEU A 47 13.34 -10.89 18.24
N GLY A 48 13.41 -10.84 19.58
CA GLY A 48 13.25 -9.59 20.33
C GLY A 48 11.86 -8.93 20.24
N LEU A 49 10.90 -9.56 19.57
CA LEU A 49 9.52 -9.11 19.37
C LEU A 49 8.51 -10.17 19.85
N THR A 50 7.30 -9.75 20.19
CA THR A 50 6.17 -10.66 20.43
C THR A 50 5.25 -10.63 19.21
N TYR A 51 4.56 -11.73 18.94
CA TYR A 51 3.66 -11.81 17.80
C TYR A 51 2.44 -12.67 18.10
N GLU A 52 1.35 -12.38 17.39
CA GLU A 52 0.13 -13.18 17.34
C GLU A 52 -0.14 -13.49 15.87
N ILE A 53 -0.59 -14.70 15.56
CA ILE A 53 -0.92 -15.11 14.20
C ILE A 53 -2.39 -15.52 14.13
N THR A 54 -3.17 -14.84 13.29
CA THR A 54 -4.57 -15.16 13.02
C THR A 54 -4.74 -15.53 11.55
N SER A 55 -5.32 -16.70 11.27
CA SER A 55 -5.73 -17.05 9.91
C SER A 55 -7.17 -16.61 9.65
N VAL A 56 -7.38 -15.81 8.60
CA VAL A 56 -8.74 -15.39 8.16
C VAL A 56 -9.23 -16.22 6.98
N CYS A 57 -8.32 -16.75 6.17
CA CYS A 57 -8.56 -17.75 5.14
C CYS A 57 -7.24 -18.40 4.70
N SER A 58 -7.34 -19.50 3.94
CA SER A 58 -6.20 -20.16 3.30
C SER A 58 -6.57 -20.47 1.85
N LYS A 59 -6.45 -19.47 0.97
CA LYS A 59 -6.87 -19.56 -0.44
C LYS A 59 -5.75 -19.17 -1.39
N ASP A 60 -5.84 -19.59 -2.65
CA ASP A 60 -5.05 -18.95 -3.69
C ASP A 60 -5.54 -17.51 -3.88
N SER A 61 -4.64 -16.56 -4.17
CA SER A 61 -5.03 -15.15 -4.32
C SER A 61 -6.09 -14.92 -5.40
N GLN A 62 -6.10 -15.76 -6.44
CA GLN A 62 -7.09 -15.65 -7.51
C GLN A 62 -8.51 -16.09 -7.07
N GLU A 63 -8.62 -16.79 -5.94
CA GLU A 63 -9.88 -17.25 -5.34
C GLU A 63 -10.34 -16.37 -4.18
N ILE A 64 -9.58 -15.31 -3.84
CA ILE A 64 -9.94 -14.35 -2.80
C ILE A 64 -11.06 -13.43 -3.31
N ASP A 65 -12.19 -13.51 -2.63
CA ASP A 65 -13.40 -12.74 -2.91
C ASP A 65 -13.60 -11.59 -1.91
N ASP A 66 -14.67 -10.82 -2.10
CA ASP A 66 -14.99 -9.68 -1.24
C ASP A 66 -15.35 -10.08 0.18
N ASP A 67 -15.88 -11.28 0.41
CA ASP A 67 -16.21 -11.75 1.75
C ASP A 67 -14.93 -12.10 2.53
N ASP A 68 -13.91 -12.63 1.88
CA ASP A 68 -12.59 -12.81 2.49
C ASP A 68 -11.92 -11.47 2.81
N ARG A 69 -12.04 -10.48 1.92
CA ARG A 69 -11.55 -9.11 2.20
C ARG A 69 -12.28 -8.48 3.39
N LYS A 70 -13.60 -8.74 3.55
CA LYS A 70 -14.36 -8.32 4.73
C LYS A 70 -13.90 -9.03 6.00
N LYS A 71 -13.59 -10.33 5.97
CA LYS A 71 -13.03 -11.06 7.12
C LYS A 71 -11.69 -10.47 7.56
N LEU A 72 -10.80 -10.19 6.61
CA LEU A 72 -9.54 -9.48 6.88
C LEU A 72 -9.79 -8.14 7.57
N MET A 73 -10.71 -7.34 7.04
CA MET A 73 -11.02 -6.03 7.60
C MET A 73 -11.64 -6.13 9.00
N LEU A 74 -12.51 -7.12 9.24
CA LEU A 74 -13.08 -7.39 10.56
C LEU A 74 -11.98 -7.70 11.58
N GLU A 75 -11.00 -8.52 11.22
CA GLU A 75 -9.88 -8.85 12.09
C GLU A 75 -8.99 -7.64 12.36
N ILE A 76 -8.70 -6.82 11.34
CA ILE A 76 -8.00 -5.54 11.52
C ILE A 76 -8.75 -4.64 12.49
N ARG A 77 -10.08 -4.49 12.34
CA ARG A 77 -10.92 -3.70 13.26
C ARG A 77 -10.90 -4.25 14.68
N ARG A 78 -10.91 -5.58 14.85
CA ARG A 78 -10.79 -6.23 16.17
C ARG A 78 -9.46 -5.86 16.84
N ILE A 79 -8.35 -5.98 16.12
CA ILE A 79 -7.00 -5.63 16.60
C ILE A 79 -6.96 -4.15 17.00
N VAL A 80 -7.44 -3.26 16.12
CA VAL A 80 -7.49 -1.82 16.38
C VAL A 80 -8.35 -1.51 17.62
N GLY A 81 -9.54 -2.09 17.71
CA GLY A 81 -10.46 -1.90 18.83
C GLY A 81 -9.93 -2.41 20.17
N SER A 82 -9.20 -3.52 20.16
CA SER A 82 -8.58 -4.09 21.37
C SER A 82 -7.41 -3.26 21.92
N THR A 83 -6.85 -2.36 21.10
CA THR A 83 -5.67 -1.54 21.45
C THR A 83 -6.05 -0.17 22.04
N ASN A 84 -7.35 0.19 22.05
CA ASN A 84 -7.88 1.49 22.52
C ASN A 84 -7.73 1.76 24.04
N GLY A 85 -7.03 0.90 24.79
CA GLY A 85 -6.64 1.14 26.19
C GLY A 85 -5.23 1.71 26.38
N GLY A 86 -4.44 1.86 25.29
CA GLY A 86 -3.10 2.42 25.32
C GLY A 86 -3.10 3.94 25.16
N THR A 87 -2.12 4.61 25.76
CA THR A 87 -1.88 6.06 25.60
C THR A 87 -1.79 6.47 24.13
N GLU A 88 -1.95 7.77 23.80
CA GLU A 88 -1.89 8.32 22.42
C GLU A 88 -0.62 7.96 21.60
N SER A 89 0.34 7.24 22.20
CA SER A 89 1.59 6.77 21.59
C SER A 89 1.60 5.29 21.18
N SER A 90 0.51 4.54 21.36
CA SER A 90 0.45 3.11 21.00
C SER A 90 0.38 2.92 19.49
N LYS A 91 1.34 2.15 18.96
CA LYS A 91 1.48 1.88 17.53
C LYS A 91 1.01 0.46 17.22
N ILE A 92 0.02 0.34 16.36
CA ILE A 92 -0.50 -0.95 15.90
C ILE A 92 0.31 -1.42 14.70
N ARG A 93 0.87 -2.62 14.79
CA ARG A 93 1.70 -3.23 13.75
C ARG A 93 1.02 -4.49 13.25
N ILE A 94 0.69 -4.51 11.96
CA ILE A 94 0.01 -5.62 11.30
C ILE A 94 0.82 -6.03 10.08
N VAL A 95 1.08 -7.32 9.95
CA VAL A 95 1.58 -7.92 8.71
C VAL A 95 0.49 -8.80 8.14
N VAL A 96 0.24 -8.72 6.84
CA VAL A 96 -0.72 -9.59 6.15
C VAL A 96 0.04 -10.47 5.16
N THR A 97 0.00 -11.78 5.35
CA THR A 97 0.53 -12.74 4.35
C THR A 97 -0.56 -13.07 3.33
N HIS A 98 -0.24 -12.93 2.05
CA HIS A 98 -1.21 -13.02 0.96
C HIS A 98 -0.55 -13.57 -0.32
N GLY A 99 -1.35 -14.17 -1.21
CA GLY A 99 -0.90 -14.55 -2.56
C GLY A 99 -0.64 -13.33 -3.45
N THR A 100 0.31 -13.40 -4.38
CA THR A 100 0.87 -12.22 -5.03
C THR A 100 0.01 -11.64 -6.17
N ASP A 101 -1.00 -12.37 -6.66
CA ASP A 101 -1.78 -11.92 -7.82
C ASP A 101 -2.75 -10.79 -7.48
N THR A 102 -3.53 -10.95 -6.40
CA THR A 102 -4.54 -9.96 -5.97
C THR A 102 -4.16 -9.19 -4.69
N MET A 103 -2.91 -9.35 -4.21
CA MET A 103 -2.41 -8.68 -2.99
C MET A 103 -2.62 -7.16 -3.02
N ILE A 104 -2.31 -6.52 -4.15
CA ILE A 104 -2.43 -5.07 -4.31
C ILE A 104 -3.90 -4.63 -4.20
N GLU A 105 -4.82 -5.42 -4.75
CA GLU A 105 -6.26 -5.15 -4.70
C GLU A 105 -6.79 -5.22 -3.27
N THR A 106 -6.44 -6.30 -2.54
CA THR A 106 -6.80 -6.46 -1.13
C THR A 106 -6.20 -5.36 -0.26
N ALA A 107 -4.95 -4.96 -0.50
CA ALA A 107 -4.31 -3.87 0.22
C ALA A 107 -5.00 -2.51 -0.04
N LYS A 108 -5.39 -2.23 -1.30
CA LYS A 108 -6.16 -1.03 -1.65
C LYS A 108 -7.54 -1.02 -1.00
N TYR A 109 -8.21 -2.17 -0.94
CA TYR A 109 -9.48 -2.32 -0.23
C TYR A 109 -9.32 -1.95 1.26
N VAL A 110 -8.33 -2.52 1.95
CA VAL A 110 -8.05 -2.20 3.36
C VAL A 110 -7.71 -0.73 3.55
N GLN A 111 -6.88 -0.16 2.67
CA GLN A 111 -6.51 1.25 2.73
C GLN A 111 -7.74 2.16 2.59
N LYS A 112 -8.67 1.83 1.69
CA LYS A 112 -9.93 2.56 1.51
C LYS A 112 -10.79 2.47 2.76
N GLN A 113 -11.04 1.26 3.27
CA GLN A 113 -11.87 1.04 4.46
C GLN A 113 -11.33 1.78 5.69
N LEU A 114 -10.02 1.76 5.92
CA LEU A 114 -9.40 2.47 7.05
C LEU A 114 -9.45 4.00 6.92
N ARG A 115 -9.47 4.54 5.70
CA ARG A 115 -9.68 5.97 5.47
C ARG A 115 -11.12 6.36 5.79
N ASP A 116 -12.08 5.55 5.33
CA ASP A 116 -13.50 5.77 5.57
C ASP A 116 -13.85 5.68 7.07
N ASP A 117 -13.24 4.73 7.79
CA ASP A 117 -13.44 4.55 9.24
C ASP A 117 -12.87 5.73 10.07
N SER A 118 -11.92 6.51 9.52
CA SER A 118 -11.28 7.66 10.19
C SER A 118 -10.93 7.42 11.68
N PRO A 119 -10.06 6.44 12.01
CA PRO A 119 -9.77 6.00 13.39
C PRO A 119 -9.03 7.02 14.29
N GLY A 120 -9.18 8.32 14.04
CA GLY A 120 -8.61 9.39 14.86
C GLY A 120 -7.08 9.46 14.81
N SER A 121 -6.47 9.74 15.95
CA SER A 121 -5.01 9.94 16.12
C SER A 121 -4.19 8.64 16.17
N MET A 122 -4.79 7.47 15.88
CA MET A 122 -4.09 6.19 15.97
C MET A 122 -2.99 6.02 14.91
N GLN A 123 -1.89 5.38 15.31
CA GLN A 123 -0.82 4.99 14.41
C GLN A 123 -0.99 3.52 14.02
N ILE A 124 -1.38 3.28 12.77
CA ILE A 124 -1.60 1.93 12.23
C ILE A 124 -0.62 1.71 11.09
N SER A 125 0.23 0.69 11.21
CA SER A 125 1.15 0.29 10.15
C SER A 125 0.87 -1.13 9.70
N ILE A 126 0.38 -1.25 8.47
CA ILE A 126 0.03 -2.52 7.83
C ILE A 126 0.98 -2.77 6.66
N ALA A 127 1.66 -3.92 6.68
CA ALA A 127 2.49 -4.38 5.58
C ALA A 127 1.92 -5.67 4.99
N PHE A 128 1.54 -5.63 3.71
CA PHE A 128 1.20 -6.82 2.94
C PHE A 128 2.47 -7.42 2.36
N THR A 129 2.57 -8.75 2.45
CA THR A 129 3.70 -9.51 1.93
C THR A 129 3.26 -10.90 1.50
N GLY A 130 4.15 -11.60 0.80
CA GLY A 130 3.90 -12.93 0.27
C GLY A 130 5.22 -13.54 -0.19
N ALA A 131 5.14 -14.55 -1.04
CA ALA A 131 6.32 -15.21 -1.59
C ALA A 131 6.04 -15.66 -3.02
N THR A 132 7.09 -15.69 -3.83
CA THR A 132 7.06 -16.27 -5.18
C THR A 132 7.15 -17.78 -5.15
N LYS A 133 7.72 -18.35 -4.08
CA LYS A 133 7.83 -19.79 -3.84
C LYS A 133 7.21 -20.17 -2.49
N PRO A 134 6.68 -21.40 -2.36
CA PRO A 134 6.30 -21.97 -1.06
C PRO A 134 7.39 -21.78 -0.01
N GLU A 135 7.04 -21.42 1.23
CA GLU A 135 8.02 -21.25 2.31
C GLU A 135 8.86 -22.51 2.55
N ARG A 136 8.29 -23.69 2.25
CA ARG A 136 8.95 -24.99 2.36
C ARG A 136 10.15 -25.19 1.44
N PHE A 137 10.31 -24.36 0.42
CA PHE A 137 11.42 -24.48 -0.53
C PHE A 137 12.68 -23.85 0.06
N VAL A 138 13.82 -24.52 -0.10
CA VAL A 138 15.12 -24.05 0.43
C VAL A 138 15.50 -22.68 -0.14
N ASP A 139 15.11 -22.40 -1.38
CA ASP A 139 15.36 -21.15 -2.09
C ASP A 139 14.14 -20.21 -2.10
N SER A 140 13.25 -20.38 -1.12
CA SER A 140 12.07 -19.52 -0.95
C SER A 140 12.44 -18.11 -0.48
N ASP A 141 11.72 -17.12 -1.01
CA ASP A 141 11.81 -15.73 -0.58
C ASP A 141 10.92 -15.40 0.65
N ALA A 142 10.17 -16.38 1.17
CA ALA A 142 9.19 -16.20 2.24
C ALA A 142 9.77 -15.58 3.53
N ALA A 143 10.86 -16.15 4.06
CA ALA A 143 11.46 -15.67 5.31
C ALA A 143 12.01 -14.23 5.18
N PHE A 144 12.65 -13.94 4.06
CA PHE A 144 13.16 -12.61 3.75
C PHE A 144 12.04 -11.57 3.64
N ASN A 145 10.96 -11.91 2.92
CA ASN A 145 9.81 -11.03 2.74
C ASN A 145 9.06 -10.79 4.04
N LEU A 146 8.82 -11.84 4.84
CA LEU A 146 8.15 -11.73 6.14
C LEU A 146 8.96 -10.87 7.12
N GLY A 147 10.27 -11.12 7.24
CA GLY A 147 11.15 -10.31 8.09
C GLY A 147 11.17 -8.84 7.66
N SER A 148 11.26 -8.59 6.35
CA SER A 148 11.21 -7.22 5.79
C SER A 148 9.90 -6.51 6.11
N ALA A 149 8.76 -7.20 5.98
CA ALA A 149 7.45 -6.65 6.31
C ALA A 149 7.30 -6.33 7.81
N ILE A 150 7.77 -7.23 8.69
CA ILE A 150 7.79 -7.01 10.14
C ILE A 150 8.63 -5.77 10.49
N SER A 151 9.83 -5.63 9.91
CA SER A 151 10.68 -4.46 10.12
C SER A 151 10.06 -3.17 9.58
N LEU A 152 9.40 -3.24 8.41
CA LEU A 152 8.70 -2.09 7.83
C LEU A 152 7.63 -1.55 8.78
N THR A 153 6.84 -2.43 9.41
CA THR A 153 5.84 -1.97 10.38
C THR A 153 6.47 -1.25 11.57
N ALA A 154 7.74 -1.47 11.89
CA ALA A 154 8.41 -0.81 13.02
C ALA A 154 8.81 0.65 12.75
N VAL A 155 9.06 1.03 11.49
CA VAL A 155 9.65 2.35 11.14
C VAL A 155 8.65 3.43 10.71
N HIS A 156 7.37 3.10 10.52
CA HIS A 156 6.35 4.10 10.16
C HIS A 156 5.70 4.74 11.38
N HIS A 157 5.82 6.06 11.55
CA HIS A 157 5.50 6.74 12.83
C HIS A 157 4.31 7.69 12.81
N LYS A 158 3.54 7.80 11.72
CA LYS A 158 2.42 8.77 11.65
C LYS A 158 1.23 8.21 10.88
N GLY A 159 0.05 8.31 11.50
CA GLY A 159 -1.24 7.98 10.92
C GLY A 159 -1.35 6.53 10.47
N ILE A 160 -2.17 6.32 9.44
CA ILE A 160 -2.46 5.00 8.86
C ILE A 160 -1.59 4.80 7.62
N SER A 161 -0.88 3.69 7.57
CA SER A 161 -0.08 3.27 6.42
C SER A 161 -0.45 1.84 6.02
N VAL A 162 -0.73 1.65 4.74
CA VAL A 162 -0.94 0.33 4.13
C VAL A 162 0.05 0.21 2.98
N MET A 163 1.02 -0.70 3.16
CA MET A 163 2.19 -0.83 2.31
C MET A 163 2.26 -2.24 1.73
N ILE A 164 2.79 -2.37 0.52
CA ILE A 164 3.24 -3.64 -0.05
C ILE A 164 4.74 -3.76 0.21
N CYS A 165 5.20 -4.90 0.71
CA CYS A 165 6.60 -5.23 0.96
C CYS A 165 6.94 -6.59 0.34
N MET A 166 7.69 -6.58 -0.76
CA MET A 166 8.07 -7.77 -1.52
C MET A 166 9.51 -7.62 -2.03
N ASN A 167 10.34 -8.63 -1.78
CA ASN A 167 11.71 -8.73 -2.28
C ASN A 167 12.55 -7.45 -2.04
N GLY A 168 12.42 -6.84 -0.86
CA GLY A 168 13.14 -5.63 -0.46
C GLY A 168 12.58 -4.32 -1.04
N ASN A 169 11.55 -4.39 -1.89
CA ASN A 169 10.84 -3.24 -2.42
C ASN A 169 9.63 -2.90 -1.55
N VAL A 170 9.40 -1.61 -1.35
CA VAL A 170 8.29 -1.08 -0.56
C VAL A 170 7.55 -0.01 -1.33
N ALA A 171 6.22 -0.10 -1.38
CA ALA A 171 5.36 0.91 -1.99
C ALA A 171 4.02 1.04 -1.25
N PRO A 172 3.42 2.23 -1.17
CA PRO A 172 2.03 2.39 -0.73
C PRO A 172 1.08 1.56 -1.61
N ALA A 173 0.02 1.01 -1.03
CA ALA A 173 -0.92 0.15 -1.75
C ALA A 173 -1.52 0.80 -3.02
N ASP A 174 -1.87 2.09 -2.93
CA ASP A 174 -2.39 2.92 -4.02
C ASP A 174 -1.35 3.24 -5.11
N GLN A 175 -0.06 3.03 -4.83
CA GLN A 175 1.05 3.39 -5.71
C GLN A 175 1.95 2.20 -6.03
N CYS A 176 1.52 0.99 -5.70
CA CYS A 176 2.23 -0.23 -6.00
C CYS A 176 1.72 -0.83 -7.32
N GLY A 177 2.64 -1.32 -8.13
CA GLY A 177 2.35 -2.18 -9.27
C GLY A 177 3.27 -3.39 -9.27
N ARG A 178 2.81 -4.46 -9.92
CA ARG A 178 3.58 -5.67 -10.20
C ARG A 178 3.91 -5.68 -11.69
N HIS A 179 5.19 -5.76 -12.01
CA HIS A 179 5.69 -5.84 -13.39
C HIS A 179 5.55 -7.26 -13.94
N GLU A 180 5.66 -7.42 -15.25
CA GLU A 180 5.59 -8.74 -15.93
C GLU A 180 6.62 -9.74 -15.41
N ASN A 181 7.79 -9.26 -14.98
CA ASN A 181 8.83 -10.07 -14.35
C ASN A 181 8.53 -10.45 -12.88
N GLY A 182 7.34 -10.12 -12.38
CA GLY A 182 6.90 -10.40 -11.02
C GLY A 182 7.39 -9.40 -9.96
N VAL A 183 8.22 -8.43 -10.31
CA VAL A 183 8.76 -7.45 -9.35
C VAL A 183 7.69 -6.45 -8.94
N PHE A 184 7.57 -6.24 -7.62
CA PHE A 184 6.74 -5.19 -7.05
C PHE A 184 7.56 -3.91 -6.89
N SER A 185 7.01 -2.78 -7.31
CA SER A 185 7.65 -1.49 -7.08
C SER A 185 6.64 -0.36 -7.08
N ARG A 186 7.09 0.83 -6.68
CA ARG A 186 6.27 2.02 -6.78
C ARG A 186 6.11 2.39 -8.26
N VAL A 187 4.88 2.41 -8.75
CA VAL A 187 4.58 2.86 -10.10
C VAL A 187 4.44 4.38 -10.10
N SER A 188 5.25 5.06 -10.92
CA SER A 188 5.04 6.48 -11.23
C SER A 188 3.87 6.57 -12.20
N ASN A 189 2.65 6.64 -11.67
CA ASN A 189 1.37 6.81 -12.37
C ASN A 189 1.41 6.59 -13.90
N PRO A 190 1.31 5.35 -14.40
CA PRO A 190 1.06 5.09 -15.81
C PRO A 190 -0.44 5.26 -16.06
N GLN A 191 -0.84 6.43 -16.54
CA GLN A 191 -2.14 6.72 -17.19
C GLN A 191 -3.40 6.27 -16.41
N LEU A 192 -4.10 7.25 -15.83
CA LEU A 192 -5.51 7.11 -15.44
C LEU A 192 -6.34 6.59 -16.65
N PRO A 193 -6.95 5.40 -16.59
CA PRO A 193 -7.99 5.03 -17.54
C PRO A 193 -9.30 5.68 -17.11
N GLY A 194 -9.87 6.49 -18.00
CA GLY A 194 -11.25 6.95 -17.91
C GLY A 194 -11.46 8.17 -17.04
N ALA A 195 -11.67 9.31 -17.70
CA ALA A 195 -12.51 10.37 -17.16
C ALA A 195 -13.93 9.79 -16.98
N GLY A 196 -14.17 9.20 -15.81
CA GLY A 196 -15.49 8.89 -15.30
C GLY A 196 -16.12 10.15 -14.75
N ASN A 197 -17.36 10.40 -15.18
CA ASN A 197 -18.12 11.63 -15.03
C ASN A 197 -18.72 11.80 -13.61
N ASP A 198 -17.90 11.62 -12.58
CA ASP A 198 -18.32 11.88 -11.20
C ASP A 198 -17.84 13.29 -10.83
N ASN A 199 -18.79 14.20 -10.63
CA ASN A 199 -18.57 15.57 -10.13
C ASN A 199 -18.07 15.54 -8.67
N ILE A 200 -16.91 14.93 -8.45
CA ILE A 200 -16.13 15.04 -7.23
C ILE A 200 -14.87 15.77 -7.67
N ASP A 201 -14.76 17.05 -7.28
CA ASP A 201 -13.55 17.84 -7.51
C ASP A 201 -12.36 17.00 -7.01
N PRO A 202 -11.38 16.66 -7.87
CA PRO A 202 -10.26 15.85 -7.45
C PRO A 202 -9.52 16.59 -6.32
N PRO A 203 -9.08 15.88 -5.27
CA PRO A 203 -8.37 16.50 -4.16
C PRO A 203 -7.19 17.32 -4.70
N CYS A 204 -6.94 18.50 -4.10
CA CYS A 204 -5.79 19.33 -4.45
C CYS A 204 -4.50 18.56 -4.18
N ASP A 205 -4.01 17.87 -5.21
CA ASP A 205 -2.75 17.16 -5.20
C ASP A 205 -1.87 17.61 -6.36
N ILE A 206 -0.55 17.38 -6.25
CA ILE A 206 0.41 17.74 -7.28
C ILE A 206 0.71 16.51 -8.12
N VAL A 207 0.31 16.58 -9.39
CA VAL A 207 0.54 15.53 -10.38
C VAL A 207 1.61 15.95 -11.37
N ALA A 208 2.39 14.99 -11.85
CA ALA A 208 3.36 15.23 -12.92
C ALA A 208 2.63 15.41 -14.26
N ALA A 209 3.02 16.42 -15.03
CA ALA A 209 2.56 16.59 -16.40
C ALA A 209 3.20 15.54 -17.32
N PRO A 210 2.50 15.14 -18.41
CA PRO A 210 3.02 14.19 -19.37
C PRO A 210 4.23 14.72 -20.14
N ALA A 211 4.92 13.83 -20.85
CA ALA A 211 6.03 14.19 -21.71
C ALA A 211 5.60 15.20 -22.78
N HIS A 212 6.46 16.19 -23.05
CA HIS A 212 6.20 17.29 -23.99
C HIS A 212 4.99 18.19 -23.63
N ALA A 213 4.44 18.09 -22.41
CA ALA A 213 3.33 18.94 -21.99
C ALA A 213 3.68 20.44 -22.14
N LYS A 214 2.80 21.17 -22.82
CA LYS A 214 2.88 22.63 -23.00
C LYS A 214 1.80 23.36 -22.20
N GLU A 215 0.57 22.92 -22.35
CA GLU A 215 -0.60 23.46 -21.65
C GLU A 215 -1.70 22.40 -21.56
N TYR A 216 -2.68 22.60 -20.68
CA TYR A 216 -3.88 21.79 -20.62
C TYR A 216 -5.07 22.64 -21.08
N ARG A 217 -5.82 22.16 -22.08
CA ARG A 217 -6.93 22.91 -22.67
C ARG A 217 -8.01 21.94 -23.15
N LYS A 218 -9.29 22.28 -22.92
CA LYS A 218 -10.46 21.47 -23.32
C LYS A 218 -10.38 20.00 -22.84
N GLY A 219 -9.99 19.78 -21.58
CA GLY A 219 -9.96 18.43 -21.00
C GLY A 219 -8.81 17.55 -21.49
N SER A 220 -7.78 18.11 -22.14
CA SER A 220 -6.64 17.33 -22.64
C SER A 220 -5.32 18.10 -22.58
N TRP A 221 -4.21 17.36 -22.50
CA TRP A 221 -2.87 17.94 -22.57
C TRP A 221 -2.46 18.23 -24.01
N VAL A 222 -2.01 19.46 -24.25
CA VAL A 222 -1.34 19.86 -25.48
C VAL A 222 0.15 19.55 -25.33
N CYS A 223 0.59 18.42 -25.91
CA CYS A 223 1.94 17.89 -25.74
C CYS A 223 2.88 18.31 -26.89
N THR A 224 3.08 19.62 -27.08
CA THR A 224 3.89 20.16 -28.19
C THR A 224 5.16 20.90 -27.74
N ALA A 225 5.63 20.68 -26.50
CA ALA A 225 6.84 21.32 -26.01
C ALA A 225 8.09 20.78 -26.72
N LYS A 226 9.07 21.67 -26.96
CA LYS A 226 10.31 21.35 -27.67
C LYS A 226 11.10 20.23 -26.99
N TYR A 227 11.13 20.22 -25.67
CA TYR A 227 11.86 19.23 -24.88
C TYR A 227 10.91 18.31 -24.11
N ARG A 228 11.26 17.02 -24.02
CA ARG A 228 10.48 15.97 -23.35
C ARG A 228 10.16 16.30 -21.89
N SER A 229 11.11 16.94 -21.21
CA SER A 229 11.07 17.33 -19.80
C SER A 229 11.10 18.86 -19.64
N GLN A 230 10.48 19.60 -20.56
CA GLN A 230 10.36 21.05 -20.46
C GLN A 230 9.78 21.44 -19.09
N GLN A 231 10.47 22.33 -18.40
CA GLN A 231 10.04 22.85 -17.10
C GLN A 231 9.37 24.21 -17.29
N TYR A 232 8.46 24.52 -16.37
CA TYR A 232 7.69 25.75 -16.33
C TYR A 232 7.83 26.42 -14.96
N THR A 233 7.79 27.74 -14.93
CA THR A 233 7.83 28.51 -13.69
C THR A 233 6.55 28.24 -12.88
N CYS A 234 6.73 27.92 -11.60
CA CYS A 234 5.65 27.83 -10.63
C CYS A 234 4.82 29.13 -10.62
N LYS A 235 3.49 29.02 -10.73
CA LYS A 235 2.58 30.17 -10.79
C LYS A 235 2.34 30.87 -9.45
N HIS A 236 2.83 30.31 -8.34
CA HIS A 236 2.72 30.96 -7.03
C HIS A 236 3.49 32.30 -7.01
N PRO A 237 2.88 33.41 -6.52
CA PRO A 237 3.52 34.73 -6.50
C PRO A 237 4.90 34.69 -5.82
N GLY A 238 5.92 35.26 -6.48
CA GLY A 238 7.29 35.27 -5.97
C GLY A 238 8.06 33.95 -6.10
N CYS A 239 7.44 32.85 -6.54
CA CYS A 239 8.14 31.59 -6.75
C CYS A 239 8.85 31.55 -8.11
N LYS A 240 10.14 31.22 -8.11
CA LYS A 240 10.96 31.09 -9.34
C LYS A 240 11.32 29.63 -9.68
N LYS A 241 10.75 28.65 -8.97
CA LYS A 241 11.05 27.23 -9.18
C LYS A 241 10.56 26.78 -10.56
N GLN A 242 11.45 26.12 -11.30
CA GLN A 242 11.13 25.43 -12.53
C GLN A 242 10.64 24.02 -12.19
N ILE A 243 9.42 23.69 -12.63
CA ILE A 243 8.74 22.44 -12.27
C ILE A 243 8.02 21.82 -13.46
N ARG A 244 7.62 20.57 -13.32
CA ARG A 244 6.84 19.80 -14.32
C ARG A 244 5.54 19.25 -13.75
N THR A 245 5.08 19.85 -12.67
CA THR A 245 3.96 19.37 -11.89
C THR A 245 2.84 20.41 -11.83
N CYS A 246 1.59 19.98 -11.75
CA CYS A 246 0.43 20.87 -11.74
C CYS A 246 -0.61 20.41 -10.71
N CYS A 247 -1.55 21.29 -10.35
CA CYS A 247 -2.66 20.85 -9.50
C CYS A 247 -3.53 19.83 -10.24
N ALA A 248 -3.88 18.72 -9.58
CA ALA A 248 -4.87 17.76 -10.04
C ALA A 248 -6.26 18.41 -10.18
N CYS A 249 -6.53 19.42 -9.35
CA CYS A 249 -7.77 20.19 -9.31
C CYS A 249 -7.91 21.24 -10.43
N GLU A 250 -6.80 21.61 -11.08
CA GLU A 250 -6.73 22.55 -12.20
C GLU A 250 -5.52 22.20 -13.07
N LEU A 251 -5.70 21.19 -13.92
CA LEU A 251 -4.66 20.76 -14.84
C LEU A 251 -4.26 21.94 -15.74
N GLY A 252 -2.95 22.15 -15.88
CA GLY A 252 -2.38 23.35 -16.53
C GLY A 252 -2.00 24.50 -15.58
N TYR A 253 -2.29 24.38 -14.28
CA TYR A 253 -1.80 25.29 -13.25
C TYR A 253 -0.49 24.77 -12.63
N TRP A 254 0.65 25.24 -13.16
CA TRP A 254 2.00 24.82 -12.75
C TRP A 254 2.31 25.20 -11.28
N LEU A 255 2.50 24.21 -10.42
CA LEU A 255 2.81 24.39 -8.99
C LEU A 255 3.92 23.45 -8.54
N CYS A 256 4.83 23.96 -7.69
CA CYS A 256 5.87 23.15 -7.08
C CYS A 256 5.36 22.43 -5.83
N THR A 257 6.01 21.32 -5.46
CA THR A 257 5.69 20.51 -4.27
C THR A 257 5.61 21.31 -2.97
N SER A 258 6.34 22.43 -2.86
CA SER A 258 6.33 23.31 -1.67
C SER A 258 5.10 24.22 -1.57
N HIS A 259 4.34 24.40 -2.65
CA HIS A 259 3.20 25.33 -2.70
C HIS A 259 1.85 24.59 -2.91
N ASN A 260 1.82 23.29 -2.61
CA ASN A 260 0.64 22.42 -2.81
C ASN A 260 -0.46 22.58 -1.75
N ILE A 261 -0.12 22.87 -0.49
CA ILE A 261 -0.93 22.28 0.59
C ILE A 261 -2.08 23.14 1.15
N MET A 262 -2.20 24.45 0.92
CA MET A 262 -3.32 25.21 1.53
C MET A 262 -3.87 26.37 0.72
N GLN A 263 -3.03 27.20 0.08
CA GLN A 263 -3.52 28.46 -0.48
C GLN A 263 -4.34 28.33 -1.76
N HIS A 264 -4.03 27.35 -2.63
CA HIS A 264 -4.82 27.11 -3.84
C HIS A 264 -6.17 26.46 -3.53
N ALA A 265 -6.21 25.51 -2.58
CA ALA A 265 -7.43 24.91 -2.08
C ALA A 265 -8.35 25.96 -1.42
N VAL A 266 -7.79 26.86 -0.60
CA VAL A 266 -8.53 27.97 0.04
C VAL A 266 -9.03 28.97 -0.99
N ALA A 267 -8.21 29.37 -1.96
CA ALA A 267 -8.62 30.29 -3.03
C ALA A 267 -9.74 29.70 -3.92
N LYS A 268 -9.71 28.39 -4.21
CA LYS A 268 -10.77 27.71 -4.97
C LYS A 268 -12.05 27.58 -4.14
N ALA A 269 -11.96 27.26 -2.85
CA ALA A 269 -13.10 27.24 -1.95
C ALA A 269 -13.79 28.60 -1.80
N SER A 270 -13.03 29.71 -1.81
CA SER A 270 -13.58 31.08 -1.77
C SER A 270 -14.15 31.57 -3.11
N ALA A 271 -13.84 30.92 -4.24
CA ALA A 271 -14.37 31.28 -5.55
C ALA A 271 -15.70 30.57 -5.89
N HIS A 272 -16.07 29.55 -5.12
CA HIS A 272 -17.31 28.78 -5.24
C HIS A 272 -18.33 29.08 -4.12
N ALA A 273 -18.03 30.03 -3.24
CA ALA A 273 -18.92 30.59 -2.23
C ALA A 273 -19.45 31.96 -2.69
#